data_AF-A0A9W7KNM3-F1
#
_entry.id   AF-A0A9W7KNM3-F1
#
_cell.length_a   1.000
_cell.length_b   1.000
_cell.length_c   1.000
_cell.angle_alpha   90.00
_cell.angle_beta   90.00
_cell.angle_gamma   90.00
#
_symmetry.space_group_name_H-M   'P 1'
#
loop_
_entity.id
_entity.type
_entity.pdbx_description
1 polymer ?
#
loop_
_entity_poly.entity_id
_entity_poly.type
_entity_poly.pdbx_seq_one_letter_code
_entity_poly.pdbx_strand_id
1 'polypeptide(L)'
;MRALLAAGIGVRRQGASVRAAFDGYHYDHFVRLDFDGTSEECLAAITQALTVLSPDQTGHPLPVRPSIEAPNVERLLADKDSELSVLKEQLNQQQASAALRVQVLERLLAAAKSERDEWAAHFQDLQPSGLLRAGDRLAEEKIAALEAELAALQQDHESFVTYANELERDAALHLQTEVEARRAHERRAEALNMELQALRALGVDRRVGRVTGDAEDILKDLLHATFPRLGFDDDSYNEILVRFPRRAPLFEALRKLDQNDDLPVHVLSGFPTVRKVKVHIRTGDPSAPNMGRIYLREGLPGKAFTVFVRRKTDKAEQNRAIRNIASVDLTVACGFDE
;
A
#
# COMPACT_ATOMS: atom_id res chain seq x y z
N MET A 1 0.86 -19.87 4.05
CA MET A 1 -0.37 -19.65 4.85
C MET A 1 -1.65 -20.03 4.12
N ARG A 2 -2.03 -19.40 2.99
CA ARG A 2 -3.30 -19.75 2.30
C ARG A 2 -3.42 -21.23 1.93
N ALA A 3 -2.34 -21.86 1.49
CA ALA A 3 -2.35 -23.31 1.21
C ALA A 3 -2.50 -24.18 2.46
N LEU A 4 -1.94 -23.75 3.61
CA LEU A 4 -2.11 -24.47 4.88
C LEU A 4 -3.56 -24.38 5.37
N LEU A 5 -4.16 -23.18 5.32
CA LEU A 5 -5.58 -22.99 5.65
C LEU A 5 -6.52 -23.75 4.70
N ALA A 6 -6.20 -23.78 3.40
CA ALA A 6 -6.96 -24.55 2.42
C ALA A 6 -6.85 -26.08 2.65
N ALA A 7 -5.75 -26.53 3.24
CA ALA A 7 -5.58 -27.91 3.68
C ALA A 7 -6.18 -28.20 5.07
N GLY A 8 -6.96 -27.26 5.64
CA GLY A 8 -7.57 -27.41 6.96
C GLY A 8 -6.60 -27.26 8.14
N ILE A 9 -5.37 -26.84 7.89
CA ILE A 9 -4.35 -26.66 8.93
C ILE A 9 -4.45 -25.24 9.48
N GLY A 10 -4.86 -25.12 10.75
CA GLY A 10 -4.92 -23.84 11.43
C GLY A 10 -3.54 -23.25 11.64
N VAL A 11 -3.44 -21.91 11.66
CA VAL A 11 -2.19 -21.21 12.00
C VAL A 11 -2.44 -20.41 13.27
N ARG A 12 -1.86 -20.83 14.40
CA ARG A 12 -2.00 -20.13 15.68
C ARG A 12 -1.14 -18.88 15.75
N ARG A 13 0.11 -18.97 15.29
CA ARG A 13 1.08 -17.88 15.40
C ARG A 13 2.15 -18.02 14.34
N GLN A 14 2.67 -16.89 13.87
CA GLN A 14 3.87 -16.85 13.05
C GLN A 14 4.71 -15.63 13.42
N GLY A 15 5.99 -15.65 13.09
CA GLY A 15 6.87 -14.49 13.29
C GLY A 15 8.35 -14.86 13.18
N ALA A 16 9.21 -13.87 13.43
CA ALA A 16 10.66 -14.09 13.46
C ALA A 16 11.06 -15.07 14.57
N SER A 17 11.95 -16.01 14.28
CA SER A 17 12.47 -16.91 15.34
C SER A 17 13.55 -16.19 16.12
N VAL A 18 13.38 -16.16 17.45
CA VAL A 18 14.34 -15.53 18.37
C VAL A 18 15.14 -16.59 19.15
N ARG A 19 14.81 -17.87 18.99
CA ARG A 19 15.45 -19.01 19.67
C ARG A 19 15.87 -20.09 18.67
N ALA A 20 16.91 -20.84 19.02
CA ALA A 20 17.29 -22.05 18.30
C ALA A 20 16.15 -23.08 18.32
N ALA A 21 16.01 -23.81 17.22
CA ALA A 21 15.13 -24.96 17.12
C ALA A 21 15.75 -26.20 17.81
N PHE A 22 15.01 -27.30 17.85
CA PHE A 22 15.41 -28.53 18.54
C PHE A 22 16.64 -29.21 17.91
N ASP A 23 16.94 -28.88 16.66
CA ASP A 23 18.13 -29.29 15.91
C ASP A 23 19.32 -28.34 16.11
N GLY A 24 19.17 -27.31 16.94
CA GLY A 24 20.19 -26.29 17.21
C GLY A 24 20.27 -25.18 16.16
N TYR A 25 19.47 -25.22 15.08
CA TYR A 25 19.48 -24.20 14.04
C TYR A 25 18.64 -22.97 14.42
N HIS A 26 19.13 -21.79 14.04
CA HIS A 26 18.38 -20.55 14.10
C HIS A 26 17.71 -20.27 12.75
N TYR A 27 16.39 -20.39 12.70
CA TYR A 27 15.60 -20.03 11.53
C TYR A 27 15.23 -18.55 11.54
N ASP A 28 15.09 -17.92 10.38
CA ASP A 28 14.65 -16.52 10.31
C ASP A 28 13.19 -16.34 10.74
N HIS A 29 12.36 -17.38 10.54
CA HIS A 29 10.92 -17.31 10.74
C HIS A 29 10.36 -18.66 11.22
N PHE A 30 9.28 -18.62 12.00
CA PHE A 30 8.54 -19.80 12.43
C PHE A 30 7.04 -19.68 12.15
N VAL A 31 6.38 -20.82 12.03
CA VAL A 31 4.92 -20.93 11.98
C VAL A 31 4.50 -22.00 12.99
N ARG A 32 3.57 -21.66 13.89
CA ARG A 32 2.92 -22.58 14.83
C ARG A 32 1.55 -22.94 14.27
N LEU A 33 1.36 -24.22 14.05
CA LEU A 33 0.15 -24.76 13.48
C LEU A 33 -0.81 -25.20 14.59
N ASP A 34 -2.10 -25.11 14.30
CA ASP A 34 -3.16 -25.78 15.04
C ASP A 34 -3.53 -27.03 14.24
N PHE A 35 -3.21 -28.20 14.76
CA PHE A 35 -3.43 -29.46 14.07
C PHE A 35 -3.74 -30.55 15.10
N ASP A 36 -4.92 -31.15 14.96
CA ASP A 36 -5.36 -32.26 15.79
C ASP A 36 -4.89 -33.57 15.15
N GLY A 37 -3.67 -34.01 15.49
CA GLY A 37 -3.07 -35.23 14.96
C GLY A 37 -1.63 -35.43 15.40
N THR A 38 -1.01 -36.49 14.89
CA THR A 38 0.40 -36.81 15.14
C THR A 38 1.34 -35.90 14.33
N SER A 39 2.62 -35.85 14.74
CA SER A 39 3.63 -35.06 14.02
C SER A 39 3.84 -35.55 12.58
N GLU A 40 3.69 -36.84 12.31
CA GLU A 40 3.84 -37.43 10.97
C GLU A 40 2.67 -37.04 10.07
N GLU A 41 1.44 -37.11 10.57
CA GLU A 41 0.24 -36.65 9.85
C GLU A 41 0.30 -35.16 9.55
N CYS A 42 0.77 -34.35 10.51
CA CYS A 42 0.96 -32.92 10.33
C CYS A 42 1.97 -32.63 9.22
N LEU A 43 3.12 -33.32 9.24
CA LEU A 43 4.14 -33.20 8.20
C LEU A 43 3.61 -33.60 6.82
N ALA A 44 2.90 -34.73 6.73
CA ALA A 44 2.31 -35.19 5.47
C ALA A 44 1.31 -34.18 4.90
N ALA A 45 0.44 -33.62 5.75
CA ALA A 45 -0.53 -32.61 5.36
C ALA A 45 0.14 -31.29 4.91
N ILE A 46 1.19 -30.85 5.60
CA ILE A 46 2.00 -29.69 5.20
C ILE A 46 2.67 -29.96 3.85
N THR A 47 3.30 -31.12 3.68
CA THR A 47 3.96 -31.50 2.44
C THR A 47 2.95 -31.45 1.30
N GLN A 48 1.81 -32.12 1.42
CA GLN A 48 0.74 -32.10 0.41
C GLN A 48 0.26 -30.68 0.08
N ALA A 49 0.02 -29.85 1.10
CA ALA A 49 -0.40 -28.47 0.92
C ALA A 49 0.64 -27.64 0.16
N LEU A 50 1.93 -27.93 0.35
CA LEU A 50 3.03 -27.26 -0.32
C LEU A 50 3.32 -27.85 -1.71
N THR A 51 3.09 -29.14 -1.96
CA THR A 51 3.25 -29.75 -3.29
C THR A 51 2.24 -29.20 -4.28
N VAL A 52 1.03 -28.86 -3.84
CA VAL A 52 0.00 -28.19 -4.67
C VAL A 52 0.46 -26.79 -5.13
N LEU A 53 1.45 -26.19 -4.44
CA LEU A 53 2.07 -24.92 -4.82
C LEU A 53 3.34 -25.09 -5.69
N SER A 54 3.83 -26.31 -5.90
CA SER A 54 5.00 -26.55 -6.76
C SER A 54 4.61 -26.45 -8.24
N PRO A 55 5.18 -25.52 -9.01
CA PRO A 55 4.70 -25.16 -10.34
C PRO A 55 5.31 -26.03 -11.45
N ASP A 56 5.27 -27.36 -11.29
CA ASP A 56 5.75 -28.30 -12.32
C ASP A 56 4.63 -28.96 -13.14
N GLN A 57 3.37 -28.56 -12.92
CA GLN A 57 2.27 -28.99 -13.80
C GLN A 57 1.89 -27.87 -14.78
N THR A 58 2.39 -28.07 -15.99
CA THR A 58 1.88 -27.62 -17.30
C THR A 58 0.49 -26.97 -17.31
N GLY A 59 0.45 -25.69 -17.69
CA GLY A 59 -0.50 -25.25 -18.71
C GLY A 59 -1.82 -24.63 -18.30
N HIS A 60 -2.13 -24.42 -17.01
CA HIS A 60 -3.31 -23.63 -16.63
C HIS A 60 -2.95 -22.22 -16.16
N PRO A 61 -3.48 -21.16 -16.79
CA PRO A 61 -3.26 -19.80 -16.33
C PRO A 61 -3.90 -19.66 -14.95
N LEU A 62 -3.06 -19.46 -13.93
CA LEU A 62 -3.52 -19.00 -12.63
C LEU A 62 -4.37 -17.74 -12.85
N PRO A 63 -5.53 -17.60 -12.20
CA PRO A 63 -6.30 -16.37 -12.26
C PRO A 63 -5.38 -15.25 -11.78
N VAL A 64 -5.16 -14.29 -12.68
CA VAL A 64 -4.49 -13.02 -12.40
C VAL A 64 -5.12 -12.49 -11.12
N ARG A 65 -4.35 -12.45 -10.03
CA ARG A 65 -4.77 -11.71 -8.85
C ARG A 65 -5.01 -10.28 -9.30
N PRO A 66 -6.19 -9.69 -9.07
CA PRO A 66 -6.28 -8.25 -9.09
C PRO A 66 -5.25 -7.75 -8.07
N SER A 67 -4.40 -6.82 -8.51
CA SER A 67 -3.58 -6.03 -7.61
C SER A 67 -4.53 -5.53 -6.52
N ILE A 68 -4.37 -6.03 -5.30
CA ILE A 68 -4.99 -5.39 -4.15
C ILE A 68 -4.16 -4.11 -4.01
N GLU A 69 -4.57 -3.09 -4.77
CA GLU A 69 -4.28 -1.71 -4.43
C GLU A 69 -4.59 -1.60 -2.94
N ALA A 70 -3.56 -1.30 -2.13
CA ALA A 70 -3.81 -0.91 -0.76
C ALA A 70 -4.96 0.08 -0.80
N PRO A 71 -6.12 -0.18 -0.13
CA PRO A 71 -7.27 0.69 -0.22
C PRO A 71 -6.74 2.10 0.04
N ASN A 72 -6.89 2.96 -0.97
CA ASN A 72 -6.22 4.25 -1.03
C ASN A 72 -6.59 4.99 0.24
N VAL A 73 -5.67 5.10 1.19
CA VAL A 73 -5.96 5.46 2.58
C VAL A 73 -6.61 6.85 2.67
N GLU A 74 -6.29 7.71 1.69
CA GLU A 74 -6.94 9.00 1.49
C GLU A 74 -8.44 8.89 1.22
N ARG A 75 -8.91 7.86 0.49
CA ARG A 75 -10.34 7.60 0.29
C ARG A 75 -11.00 7.16 1.59
N LEU A 76 -10.34 6.30 2.37
CA LEU A 76 -10.92 5.81 3.62
C LEU A 76 -11.01 6.91 4.68
N LEU A 77 -10.05 7.84 4.72
CA LEU A 77 -10.11 9.05 5.54
C LEU A 77 -11.18 10.03 5.03
N ALA A 78 -11.27 10.25 3.72
CA ALA A 78 -12.30 11.10 3.14
C ALA A 78 -13.73 10.58 3.40
N ASP A 79 -13.91 9.25 3.33
CA ASP A 79 -15.19 8.60 3.63
C ASP A 79 -15.55 8.79 5.12
N LYS A 80 -14.59 8.66 6.04
CA LYS A 80 -14.81 8.87 7.47
C LYS A 80 -15.06 10.34 7.84
N ASP A 81 -14.36 11.27 7.20
CA ASP A 81 -14.61 12.71 7.36
C ASP A 81 -16.00 13.09 6.83
N SER A 82 -16.44 12.47 5.74
CA SER A 82 -17.80 12.65 5.21
C SER A 82 -18.86 12.11 6.17
N GLU A 83 -18.67 10.90 6.72
CA GLU A 83 -19.56 10.33 7.74
C GLU A 83 -19.66 11.21 8.99
N LEU A 84 -18.52 11.72 9.50
CA LEU A 84 -18.49 12.62 10.65
C LEU A 84 -19.18 13.95 10.35
N SER A 85 -19.03 14.49 9.14
CA SER A 85 -19.72 15.72 8.75
C SER A 85 -21.24 15.53 8.73
N VAL A 86 -21.73 14.39 8.24
CA VAL A 86 -23.17 14.08 8.21
C VAL A 86 -23.72 13.93 9.62
N LEU A 87 -23.01 13.22 10.51
CA LEU A 87 -23.42 13.05 11.90
C LEU A 87 -23.47 14.37 12.67
N LYS A 88 -22.48 15.26 12.47
CA LYS A 88 -22.46 16.60 13.07
C LYS A 88 -23.65 17.45 12.61
N GLU A 89 -23.96 17.40 11.32
CA GLU A 89 -25.11 18.13 10.77
C GLU A 89 -26.43 17.61 11.35
N GLN A 90 -26.61 16.28 11.46
CA GLN A 90 -27.78 15.69 12.10
C GLN A 90 -27.91 16.09 13.57
N LEU A 91 -26.81 16.09 14.32
CA LEU A 91 -26.79 16.51 15.72
C LEU A 91 -27.17 18.00 15.87
N ASN A 92 -26.60 18.87 15.04
CA ASN A 92 -26.94 20.29 15.02
C ASN A 92 -28.41 20.52 14.69
N GLN A 93 -28.97 19.78 13.73
CA GLN A 93 -30.38 19.86 13.39
C GLN A 93 -31.29 19.41 14.54
N GLN A 94 -30.93 18.33 15.24
CA GLN A 94 -31.66 17.88 16.42
C GLN A 94 -31.59 18.90 17.56
N GLN A 95 -30.41 19.45 17.85
CA GLN A 95 -30.24 20.49 18.86
C GLN A 95 -31.04 21.76 18.54
N ALA A 96 -31.00 22.23 17.28
CA ALA A 96 -31.78 23.38 16.84
C ALA A 96 -33.29 23.12 16.96
N SER A 97 -33.75 21.91 16.62
CA SER A 97 -35.16 21.54 16.76
C SER A 97 -35.62 21.48 18.21
N ALA A 98 -34.77 20.98 19.12
CA ALA A 98 -35.04 20.93 20.55
C ALA A 98 -35.09 22.35 21.14
N ALA A 99 -34.11 23.20 20.81
CA ALA A 99 -34.07 24.59 21.24
C ALA A 99 -35.31 25.38 20.80
N LEU A 100 -35.77 25.17 19.57
CA LEU A 100 -37.00 25.80 19.07
C LEU A 100 -38.23 25.33 19.85
N ARG A 101 -38.34 24.03 20.16
CA ARG A 101 -39.45 23.49 20.97
C ARG A 101 -39.47 24.08 22.37
N VAL A 102 -38.32 24.19 23.03
CA VAL A 102 -38.19 24.85 24.34
C VAL A 102 -38.69 26.29 24.26
N GLN A 103 -38.24 27.06 23.26
CA GLN A 103 -38.66 28.45 23.09
C GLN A 103 -40.18 28.59 22.85
N VAL A 104 -40.78 27.66 22.08
CA VAL A 104 -42.23 27.65 21.86
C VAL A 104 -42.99 27.37 23.15
N LEU A 105 -42.55 26.38 23.94
CA LEU A 105 -43.18 26.04 25.21
C LEU A 105 -43.04 27.17 26.25
N GLU A 106 -41.88 27.82 26.32
CA GLU A 106 -41.70 28.99 27.19
C GLU A 106 -42.70 30.11 26.85
N ARG A 107 -42.93 30.37 25.55
CA ARG A 107 -43.94 31.34 25.10
C ARG A 107 -45.36 30.91 25.44
N LEU A 108 -45.70 29.65 25.24
CA LEU A 108 -47.02 29.11 25.59
C LEU A 108 -47.26 29.17 27.10
N LEU A 109 -46.25 28.86 27.90
CA LEU A 109 -46.31 28.95 29.36
C LEU A 109 -46.49 30.40 29.82
N ALA A 110 -45.72 31.34 29.25
CA ALA A 110 -45.85 32.76 29.55
C ALA A 110 -47.24 33.30 29.18
N ALA A 111 -47.77 32.91 28.01
CA ALA A 111 -49.12 33.28 27.59
C ALA A 111 -50.19 32.70 28.52
N ALA A 112 -50.07 31.42 28.91
CA ALA A 112 -51.00 30.78 29.83
C ALA A 112 -50.98 31.41 31.23
N LYS A 113 -49.79 31.80 31.73
CA LYS A 113 -49.64 32.54 33.00
C LYS A 113 -50.28 33.92 32.92
N SER A 114 -50.02 34.67 31.85
CA SER A 114 -50.64 35.98 31.61
C SER A 114 -52.17 35.87 31.54
N GLU A 115 -52.68 34.89 30.79
CA GLU A 115 -54.12 34.63 30.69
C GLU A 115 -54.68 34.34 32.09
N ARG A 116 -54.09 33.40 32.86
CA ARG A 116 -54.52 33.13 34.24
C ARG A 116 -54.56 34.40 35.10
N ASP A 117 -53.54 35.24 35.03
CA ASP A 117 -53.47 36.45 35.84
C ASP A 117 -54.49 37.50 35.40
N GLU A 118 -54.80 37.60 34.09
CA GLU A 118 -55.91 38.42 33.56
C GLU A 118 -57.28 37.91 34.05
N TRP A 119 -57.52 36.59 34.01
CA TRP A 119 -58.72 35.99 34.59
C TRP A 119 -58.77 36.29 36.10
N ALA A 120 -57.69 36.03 36.85
CA ALA A 120 -57.63 36.30 38.29
C ALA A 120 -57.94 37.77 38.64
N ALA A 121 -57.43 38.72 37.85
CA ALA A 121 -57.70 40.14 38.01
C ALA A 121 -59.15 40.53 37.65
N HIS A 122 -59.66 40.05 36.51
CA HIS A 122 -61.03 40.32 36.04
C HIS A 122 -62.10 39.75 36.98
N PHE A 123 -61.76 38.70 37.74
CA PHE A 123 -62.67 38.03 38.65
C PHE A 123 -62.48 38.38 40.12
N GLN A 124 -61.45 39.16 40.47
CA GLN A 124 -61.30 39.74 41.82
C GLN A 124 -62.46 40.71 42.16
N ASP A 125 -63.09 41.29 41.14
CA ASP A 125 -64.24 42.21 41.25
C ASP A 125 -65.61 41.50 41.28
N LEU A 126 -65.68 40.21 40.97
CA LEU A 126 -66.92 39.41 40.90
C LEU A 126 -66.97 38.42 42.07
N GLN A 127 -68.00 38.47 42.91
CA GLN A 127 -68.10 37.54 44.05
C GLN A 127 -68.01 36.07 43.59
N PRO A 128 -67.26 35.22 44.33
CA PRO A 128 -66.83 33.90 43.86
C PRO A 128 -68.02 32.95 43.74
N SER A 129 -68.52 32.77 42.53
CA SER A 129 -69.49 31.73 42.19
C SER A 129 -68.76 30.41 41.89
N GLY A 130 -69.38 29.26 42.17
CA GLY A 130 -68.72 27.94 42.09
C GLY A 130 -68.11 27.56 40.72
N LEU A 131 -68.58 28.20 39.63
CA LEU A 131 -68.03 28.07 38.28
C LEU A 131 -66.63 28.67 38.14
N LEU A 132 -66.30 29.70 38.92
CA LEU A 132 -64.97 30.36 38.90
C LEU A 132 -63.87 29.45 39.42
N ARG A 133 -64.15 28.73 40.51
CA ARG A 133 -63.23 27.75 41.07
C ARG A 133 -62.95 26.58 40.11
N ALA A 134 -63.84 26.32 39.15
CA ALA A 134 -63.61 25.31 38.13
C ALA A 134 -62.68 25.82 37.01
N GLY A 135 -62.82 27.09 36.61
CA GLY A 135 -61.92 27.74 35.64
C GLY A 135 -60.49 27.89 36.16
N ASP A 136 -60.33 28.37 37.40
CA ASP A 136 -59.00 28.51 38.02
C ASP A 136 -58.30 27.16 38.15
N ARG A 137 -59.03 26.10 38.57
CA ARG A 137 -58.48 24.74 38.63
C ARG A 137 -58.05 24.23 37.25
N LEU A 138 -58.83 24.48 36.20
CA LEU A 138 -58.46 24.06 34.84
C LEU A 138 -57.20 24.81 34.35
N ALA A 139 -57.07 26.10 34.67
CA ALA A 139 -55.89 26.89 34.32
C ALA A 139 -54.64 26.44 35.12
N GLU A 140 -54.79 26.16 36.41
CA GLU A 140 -53.73 25.58 37.25
C GLU A 140 -53.30 24.21 36.75
N GLU A 141 -54.24 23.32 36.40
CA GLU A 141 -53.95 22.00 35.82
C GLU A 141 -53.19 22.13 34.49
N LYS A 142 -53.58 23.07 33.62
CA LYS A 142 -52.90 23.31 32.34
C LYS A 142 -51.49 23.89 32.51
N ILE A 143 -51.31 24.82 33.46
CA ILE A 143 -49.99 25.36 33.80
C ILE A 143 -49.09 24.26 34.37
N ALA A 144 -49.61 23.46 35.30
CA ALA A 144 -48.85 22.35 35.88
C ALA A 144 -48.45 21.32 34.82
N ALA A 145 -49.33 21.01 33.86
CA ALA A 145 -49.01 20.12 32.74
C ALA A 145 -47.91 20.69 31.83
N LEU A 146 -47.99 21.98 31.48
CA LEU A 146 -46.97 22.65 30.66
C LEU A 146 -45.62 22.76 31.40
N GLU A 147 -45.62 23.02 32.70
CA GLU A 147 -44.39 23.05 33.52
C GLU A 147 -43.74 21.67 33.59
N ALA A 148 -44.54 20.60 33.72
CA ALA A 148 -44.04 19.23 33.69
C ALA A 148 -43.45 18.85 32.32
N GLU A 149 -44.10 19.23 31.21
CA GLU A 149 -43.61 19.00 29.86
C GLU A 149 -42.31 19.78 29.58
N LEU A 150 -42.23 21.04 30.04
CA LEU A 150 -41.03 21.86 29.90
C LEU A 150 -39.86 21.29 30.71
N ALA A 151 -40.10 20.82 31.94
CA ALA A 151 -39.08 20.17 32.75
C ALA A 151 -38.56 18.88 32.10
N ALA A 152 -39.45 18.06 31.53
CA ALA A 152 -39.05 16.85 30.80
C ALA A 152 -38.19 17.17 29.57
N LEU A 153 -38.57 18.18 28.78
CA LEU A 153 -37.79 18.61 27.62
C LEU A 153 -36.45 19.25 27.98
N GLN A 154 -36.36 19.97 29.09
CA GLN A 154 -35.09 20.48 29.61
C GLN A 154 -34.16 19.34 30.02
N GLN A 155 -34.68 18.33 30.73
CA GLN A 155 -33.92 17.15 31.10
C GLN A 155 -33.43 16.38 29.85
N ASP A 156 -34.29 16.19 28.85
CA ASP A 156 -33.90 15.57 27.58
C ASP A 156 -32.79 16.39 26.89
N HIS A 157 -32.94 17.71 26.82
CA HIS A 157 -31.93 18.59 26.23
C HIS A 157 -30.57 18.49 26.94
N GLU A 158 -30.55 18.52 28.27
CA GLU A 158 -29.33 18.35 29.07
C GLU A 158 -28.68 16.98 28.82
N SER A 159 -29.48 15.92 28.69
CA SER A 159 -28.97 14.58 28.37
C SER A 159 -28.33 14.53 26.98
N PHE A 160 -28.93 15.17 25.97
CA PHE A 160 -28.37 15.26 24.62
C PHE A 160 -27.08 16.08 24.58
N VAL A 161 -27.01 17.20 25.31
CA VAL A 161 -25.79 18.01 25.40
C VAL A 161 -24.66 17.21 26.08
N THR A 162 -24.99 16.48 27.15
CA THR A 162 -24.01 15.63 27.85
C THR A 162 -23.47 14.54 26.91
N TYR A 163 -24.35 13.83 26.22
CA TYR A 163 -23.96 12.80 25.25
C TYR A 163 -23.13 13.35 24.09
N ALA A 164 -23.46 14.52 23.56
CA ALA A 164 -22.68 15.19 22.52
C ALA A 164 -21.26 15.50 22.99
N ASN A 165 -21.11 16.04 24.20
CA ASN A 165 -19.81 16.35 24.79
C ASN A 165 -18.96 15.09 25.03
N GLU A 166 -19.57 13.98 25.44
CA GLU A 166 -18.89 12.69 25.60
C GLU A 166 -18.39 12.16 24.24
N LEU A 167 -19.23 12.21 23.20
CA LEU A 167 -18.85 11.79 21.86
C LEU A 167 -17.70 12.63 21.28
N GLU A 168 -17.73 13.95 21.49
CA GLU A 168 -16.64 14.84 21.09
C GLU A 168 -15.34 14.52 21.83
N ARG A 169 -15.42 14.22 23.12
CA ARG A 169 -14.26 13.84 23.94
C ARG A 169 -13.64 12.52 23.47
N ASP A 170 -14.46 11.53 23.16
CA ASP A 170 -13.99 10.23 22.64
C ASP A 170 -13.36 10.37 21.25
N ALA A 171 -13.96 11.18 20.37
CA ALA A 171 -13.40 11.48 19.06
C ALA A 171 -12.04 12.20 19.18
N ALA A 172 -11.92 13.16 20.09
CA ALA A 172 -10.67 13.87 20.34
C ALA A 172 -9.57 12.91 20.87
N LEU A 173 -9.93 12.00 21.77
CA LEU A 173 -9.00 10.99 22.31
C LEU A 173 -8.52 10.02 21.21
N HIS A 174 -9.43 9.57 20.34
CA HIS A 174 -9.09 8.69 19.23
C HIS A 174 -8.11 9.38 18.27
N LEU A 175 -8.41 10.62 17.87
CA LEU A 175 -7.55 11.41 16.99
C LEU A 175 -6.16 11.64 17.59
N GLN A 176 -6.09 11.94 18.90
CA GLN A 176 -4.80 12.09 19.59
C GLN A 176 -3.99 10.79 19.53
N THR A 177 -4.63 9.65 19.77
CA THR A 177 -3.97 8.33 19.72
C THR A 177 -3.42 8.03 18.32
N GLU A 178 -4.18 8.34 17.26
CA GLU A 178 -3.72 8.17 15.87
C GLU A 178 -2.54 9.09 15.52
N VAL A 179 -2.57 10.35 15.96
CA VAL A 179 -1.47 11.30 15.76
C VAL A 179 -0.20 10.81 16.45
N GLU A 180 -0.31 10.29 17.68
CA GLU A 180 0.82 9.73 18.41
C GLU A 180 1.38 8.47 17.73
N ALA A 181 0.52 7.58 17.26
CA ALA A 181 0.91 6.40 16.48
C ALA A 181 1.64 6.81 15.18
N ARG A 182 1.13 7.82 14.47
CA ARG A 182 1.75 8.35 13.25
C ARG A 182 3.14 8.95 13.53
N ARG A 183 3.27 9.76 14.58
CA ARG A 183 4.58 10.29 15.02
C ARG A 183 5.55 9.19 15.43
N ALA A 184 5.06 8.08 16.00
CA ALA A 184 5.91 6.93 16.29
C ALA A 184 6.39 6.22 15.01
N HIS A 185 5.51 6.07 14.01
CA HIS A 185 5.86 5.52 12.70
C HIS A 185 6.85 6.40 11.94
N GLU A 186 6.66 7.72 11.94
CA GLU A 186 7.58 8.69 11.32
C GLU A 186 8.96 8.63 11.95
N ARG A 187 9.06 8.65 13.29
CA ARG A 187 10.33 8.48 14.01
C ARG A 187 11.02 7.16 13.67
N ARG A 188 10.26 6.07 13.52
CA ARG A 188 10.81 4.78 13.12
C ARG A 188 11.31 4.78 11.67
N ALA A 189 10.59 5.43 10.76
CA ALA A 189 11.01 5.58 9.37
C ALA A 189 12.27 6.44 9.26
N GLU A 190 12.36 7.53 10.02
CA GLU A 190 13.57 8.36 10.12
C GLU A 190 14.75 7.56 10.67
N ALA A 191 14.55 6.80 11.75
CA ALA A 191 15.60 5.94 12.31
C ALA A 191 16.10 4.90 11.29
N LEU A 192 15.20 4.24 10.56
CA LEU A 192 15.56 3.31 9.47
C LEU A 192 16.27 4.02 8.33
N ASN A 193 15.85 5.24 7.98
CA ASN A 193 16.49 6.01 6.91
C ASN A 193 17.90 6.46 7.32
N MET A 194 18.11 6.85 8.58
CA MET A 194 19.43 7.12 9.15
C MET A 194 20.30 5.86 9.16
N GLU A 195 19.75 4.71 9.53
CA GLU A 195 20.44 3.42 9.47
C GLU A 195 20.84 3.07 8.03
N LEU A 196 19.94 3.25 7.07
CA LEU A 196 20.25 3.07 5.65
C LEU A 196 21.32 4.05 5.16
N GLN A 197 21.29 5.31 5.59
CA GLN A 197 22.33 6.30 5.27
C GLN A 197 23.67 5.92 5.91
N ALA A 198 23.68 5.44 7.15
CA ALA A 198 24.88 4.95 7.81
C ALA A 198 25.48 3.74 7.09
N LEU A 199 24.64 2.78 6.67
CA LEU A 199 25.05 1.64 5.86
C LEU A 199 25.63 2.08 4.50
N ARG A 200 25.01 3.07 3.83
CA ARG A 200 25.55 3.67 2.60
C ARG A 200 26.89 4.35 2.83
N ALA A 201 27.02 5.13 3.91
CA ALA A 201 28.24 5.85 4.28
C ALA A 201 29.40 4.90 4.64
N LEU A 202 29.10 3.72 5.21
CA LEU A 202 30.05 2.65 5.47
C LEU A 202 30.51 1.91 4.19
N GLY A 203 30.13 2.38 3.00
CA GLY A 203 30.48 1.74 1.74
C GLY A 203 29.73 0.43 1.51
N VAL A 204 28.71 0.12 2.33
CA VAL A 204 27.69 -0.89 2.03
C VAL A 204 26.66 -0.28 1.07
N ASP A 205 27.12 0.49 0.09
CA ASP A 205 26.49 0.49 -1.21
C ASP A 205 26.63 -0.93 -1.73
N ARG A 206 25.66 -1.78 -1.36
CA ARG A 206 25.24 -2.89 -2.18
C ARG A 206 24.88 -2.29 -3.53
N ARG A 207 25.91 -2.15 -4.38
CA ARG A 207 25.81 -2.44 -5.80
C ARG A 207 24.89 -3.65 -5.88
N VAL A 208 23.68 -3.41 -6.34
CA VAL A 208 22.73 -4.45 -6.67
C VAL A 208 23.46 -5.34 -7.67
N GLY A 209 24.07 -6.40 -7.13
CA GLY A 209 24.81 -7.44 -7.83
C GLY A 209 26.12 -7.05 -8.49
N ARG A 210 27.12 -6.44 -7.83
CA ARG A 210 28.48 -6.79 -8.30
C ARG A 210 28.69 -8.25 -7.93
N VAL A 211 28.51 -9.12 -8.91
CA VAL A 211 28.96 -10.49 -8.81
C VAL A 211 30.43 -10.46 -8.42
N THR A 212 30.85 -11.35 -7.52
CA THR A 212 32.26 -11.51 -7.13
C THR A 212 33.13 -11.51 -8.39
N GLY A 213 34.25 -10.78 -8.38
CA GLY A 213 35.10 -10.57 -9.57
C GLY A 213 35.29 -11.85 -10.40
N ASP A 214 35.53 -12.96 -9.72
CA ASP A 214 35.67 -14.29 -10.30
C ASP A 214 34.55 -14.68 -11.28
N ALA A 215 33.28 -14.43 -10.97
CA ALA A 215 32.18 -14.82 -11.86
C ALA A 215 31.90 -13.79 -12.97
N GLU A 216 32.36 -12.55 -12.82
CA GLU A 216 32.45 -11.60 -13.93
C GLU A 216 33.57 -12.02 -14.90
N ASP A 217 34.76 -12.33 -14.37
CA ASP A 217 35.92 -12.76 -15.15
C ASP A 217 35.65 -14.08 -15.89
N ILE A 218 35.04 -15.07 -15.23
CA ILE A 218 34.60 -16.31 -15.89
C ILE A 218 33.60 -16.03 -17.02
N LEU A 219 32.68 -15.08 -16.84
CA LEU A 219 31.73 -14.73 -17.89
C LEU A 219 32.42 -13.99 -19.04
N LYS A 220 33.38 -13.10 -18.74
CA LYS A 220 34.22 -12.41 -19.71
C LYS A 220 34.95 -13.43 -20.59
N ASP A 221 35.66 -14.36 -19.99
CA ASP A 221 36.38 -15.43 -20.67
C ASP A 221 35.45 -16.29 -21.52
N LEU A 222 34.30 -16.69 -20.96
CA LEU A 222 33.31 -17.50 -21.68
C LEU A 222 32.77 -16.77 -22.90
N LEU A 223 32.38 -15.50 -22.77
CA LEU A 223 31.83 -14.72 -23.88
C LEU A 223 32.88 -14.45 -24.95
N HIS A 224 34.13 -14.16 -24.57
CA HIS A 224 35.22 -13.96 -25.51
C HIS A 224 35.59 -15.24 -26.27
N ALA A 225 35.59 -16.39 -25.59
CA ALA A 225 35.86 -17.67 -26.22
C ALA A 225 34.70 -18.13 -27.12
N THR A 226 33.45 -17.90 -26.71
CA THR A 226 32.26 -18.37 -27.43
C THR A 226 31.88 -17.47 -28.61
N PHE A 227 32.12 -16.16 -28.49
CA PHE A 227 31.73 -15.15 -29.47
C PHE A 227 32.92 -14.27 -29.88
N PRO A 228 33.94 -14.84 -30.56
CA PRO A 228 35.20 -14.17 -30.81
C PRO A 228 35.07 -12.91 -31.69
N ARG A 229 33.99 -12.77 -32.48
CA ARG A 229 33.78 -11.60 -33.34
C ARG A 229 33.03 -10.47 -32.61
N LEU A 230 32.55 -10.71 -31.40
CA LEU A 230 31.84 -9.74 -30.59
C LEU A 230 32.76 -9.15 -29.50
N GLY A 231 32.66 -7.84 -29.30
CA GLY A 231 33.13 -7.16 -28.09
C GLY A 231 31.94 -6.89 -27.17
N PHE A 232 32.16 -6.82 -25.86
CA PHE A 232 31.12 -6.49 -24.89
C PHE A 232 31.61 -5.36 -24.01
N ASP A 233 30.72 -4.46 -23.61
CA ASP A 233 31.04 -3.42 -22.64
C ASP A 233 30.99 -3.96 -21.20
N ASP A 234 31.73 -3.33 -20.29
CA ASP A 234 31.82 -3.80 -18.90
C ASP A 234 30.45 -3.95 -18.20
N ASP A 235 29.52 -3.01 -18.41
CA ASP A 235 28.20 -3.10 -17.79
C ASP A 235 27.39 -4.29 -18.33
N SER A 236 27.66 -4.76 -19.55
CA SER A 236 26.95 -5.91 -20.13
C SER A 236 27.19 -7.17 -19.32
N TYR A 237 28.41 -7.41 -18.82
CA TYR A 237 28.70 -8.61 -18.04
C TYR A 237 27.87 -8.62 -16.75
N ASN A 238 27.88 -7.50 -16.04
CA ASN A 238 27.08 -7.32 -14.83
C ASN A 238 25.58 -7.50 -15.12
N GLU A 239 25.08 -6.87 -16.19
CA GLU A 239 23.68 -6.97 -16.57
C GLU A 239 23.27 -8.42 -16.88
N ILE A 240 24.09 -9.16 -17.63
CA ILE A 240 23.84 -10.58 -17.96
C ILE A 240 23.80 -11.44 -16.70
N LEU A 241 24.70 -11.18 -15.75
CA LEU A 241 24.77 -11.96 -14.53
C LEU A 241 23.57 -11.72 -13.63
N VAL A 242 23.18 -10.46 -13.43
CA VAL A 242 22.16 -10.05 -12.46
C VAL A 242 20.74 -10.08 -13.02
N ARG A 243 20.56 -9.71 -14.28
CA ARG A 243 19.23 -9.45 -14.87
C ARG A 243 18.75 -10.52 -15.85
N PHE A 244 19.61 -11.47 -16.22
CA PHE A 244 19.27 -12.58 -17.12
C PHE A 244 19.46 -13.93 -16.42
N PRO A 245 18.57 -14.32 -15.48
CA PRO A 245 18.60 -15.66 -14.88
C PRO A 245 18.45 -16.78 -15.92
N ARG A 246 17.71 -16.55 -17.00
CA ARG A 246 17.64 -17.47 -18.15
C ARG A 246 18.43 -16.92 -19.33
N ARG A 247 19.67 -17.38 -19.47
CA ARG A 247 20.62 -16.85 -20.46
C ARG A 247 20.48 -17.47 -21.86
N ALA A 248 19.86 -18.64 -21.99
CA ALA A 248 19.79 -19.35 -23.28
C ALA A 248 19.25 -18.49 -24.46
N PRO A 249 18.14 -17.72 -24.31
CA PRO A 249 17.64 -16.88 -25.39
C PRO A 249 18.60 -15.73 -25.77
N LEU A 250 19.34 -15.21 -24.79
CA LEU A 250 20.37 -14.21 -25.05
C LEU A 250 21.54 -14.81 -25.83
N PHE A 251 22.04 -15.97 -25.39
CA PHE A 251 23.17 -16.65 -26.04
C PHE A 251 22.82 -17.10 -27.46
N GLU A 252 21.57 -17.49 -27.72
CA GLU A 252 21.12 -17.80 -29.08
C GLU A 252 21.15 -16.55 -29.99
N ALA A 253 20.71 -15.39 -29.49
CA ALA A 253 20.78 -14.14 -30.23
C ALA A 253 22.24 -13.69 -30.47
N LEU A 254 23.11 -13.82 -29.46
CA LEU A 254 24.55 -13.52 -29.59
C LEU A 254 25.22 -14.46 -30.60
N ARG A 255 24.90 -15.75 -30.59
CA ARG A 255 25.42 -16.72 -31.57
C ARG A 255 25.06 -16.33 -33.01
N LYS A 256 23.80 -15.93 -33.25
CA LYS A 256 23.37 -15.47 -34.58
C LYS A 256 24.12 -14.20 -35.01
N LEU A 257 24.35 -13.26 -34.08
CA LEU A 257 25.14 -12.06 -34.36
C LEU A 257 26.60 -12.39 -34.69
N ASP A 258 27.24 -13.27 -33.91
CA ASP A 258 28.63 -13.70 -34.13
C ASP A 258 28.80 -14.44 -35.47
N GLN A 259 27.81 -15.25 -35.85
CA GLN A 259 27.79 -15.97 -37.13
C GLN A 259 27.45 -15.07 -38.33
N ASN A 260 27.08 -13.81 -38.08
CA ASN A 260 26.54 -12.89 -39.10
C ASN A 260 25.30 -13.49 -39.81
N ASP A 261 24.52 -14.27 -39.07
CA ASP A 261 23.21 -14.75 -39.51
C ASP A 261 22.23 -13.56 -39.59
N ASP A 262 21.18 -13.74 -40.40
CA ASP A 262 20.20 -12.69 -40.69
C ASP A 262 19.32 -12.39 -39.46
N LEU A 263 19.87 -11.59 -38.54
CA LEU A 263 19.16 -11.05 -37.39
C LEU A 263 18.65 -9.65 -37.74
N PRO A 264 17.35 -9.35 -37.63
CA PRO A 264 16.83 -8.04 -38.01
C PRO A 264 17.34 -6.97 -37.04
N VAL A 265 18.17 -6.07 -37.56
CA VAL A 265 18.73 -4.92 -36.84
C VAL A 265 18.10 -3.61 -37.36
N HIS A 266 17.89 -2.64 -36.48
CA HIS A 266 17.35 -1.32 -36.80
C HIS A 266 18.29 -0.20 -36.33
N VAL A 267 18.62 0.75 -37.20
CA VAL A 267 19.37 1.97 -36.84
C VAL A 267 18.48 2.89 -36.01
N LEU A 268 18.94 3.34 -34.84
CA LEU A 268 18.10 4.17 -33.98
C LEU A 268 18.01 5.60 -34.49
N SER A 269 16.79 6.15 -34.56
CA SER A 269 16.58 7.55 -34.94
C SER A 269 17.27 8.48 -33.95
N GLY A 270 18.08 9.41 -34.45
CA GLY A 270 18.92 10.31 -33.64
C GLY A 270 20.26 9.72 -33.18
N PHE A 271 20.52 8.43 -33.40
CA PHE A 271 21.75 7.74 -33.01
C PHE A 271 22.25 6.83 -34.14
N PRO A 272 22.79 7.39 -35.25
CA PRO A 272 23.12 6.63 -36.45
C PRO A 272 24.19 5.56 -36.24
N THR A 273 25.06 5.75 -35.24
CA THR A 273 26.12 4.81 -34.87
C THR A 273 25.62 3.65 -34.02
N VAL A 274 24.40 3.73 -33.48
CA VAL A 274 23.83 2.70 -32.60
C VAL A 274 22.71 1.96 -33.32
N ARG A 275 22.88 0.65 -33.41
CA ARG A 275 21.89 -0.25 -33.98
C ARG A 275 21.26 -1.09 -32.87
N LYS A 276 20.00 -1.47 -33.03
CA LYS A 276 19.25 -2.29 -32.05
C LYS A 276 18.73 -3.56 -32.72
N VAL A 277 18.92 -4.70 -32.08
CA VAL A 277 18.26 -5.95 -32.47
C VAL A 277 16.75 -5.82 -32.25
N LYS A 278 15.94 -6.08 -33.30
CA LYS A 278 14.47 -5.95 -33.21
C LYS A 278 13.85 -6.97 -32.25
N VAL A 279 14.44 -8.16 -32.18
CA VAL A 279 13.97 -9.25 -31.31
C VAL A 279 14.15 -8.85 -29.84
N HIS A 280 13.06 -8.97 -29.07
CA HIS A 280 13.11 -8.79 -27.63
C HIS A 280 13.65 -10.06 -26.96
N ILE A 281 14.67 -9.90 -26.12
CA ILE A 281 15.31 -11.04 -25.45
C ILE A 281 14.54 -11.36 -24.18
N ARG A 282 14.31 -12.66 -23.96
CA ARG A 282 13.70 -13.15 -22.74
C ARG A 282 14.70 -13.07 -21.58
N THR A 283 14.36 -12.34 -20.53
CA THR A 283 15.22 -12.19 -19.33
C THR A 283 15.10 -13.38 -18.39
N GLY A 284 13.92 -14.02 -18.36
CA GLY A 284 13.58 -15.04 -17.37
C GLY A 284 13.01 -14.46 -16.07
N ASP A 285 12.86 -13.13 -15.97
CA ASP A 285 12.15 -12.47 -14.88
C ASP A 285 10.63 -12.58 -15.13
N PRO A 286 9.84 -13.22 -14.23
CA PRO A 286 8.40 -13.36 -14.39
C PRO A 286 7.67 -12.01 -14.50
N SER A 287 8.19 -10.97 -13.85
CA SER A 287 7.59 -9.63 -13.88
C SER A 287 7.83 -8.90 -15.21
N ALA A 288 8.88 -9.29 -15.95
CA ALA A 288 9.39 -8.55 -17.09
C ALA A 288 10.02 -9.49 -18.14
N PRO A 289 9.26 -10.46 -18.67
CA PRO A 289 9.84 -11.60 -19.38
C PRO A 289 10.52 -11.20 -20.69
N ASN A 290 10.09 -10.15 -21.39
CA ASN A 290 10.57 -9.76 -22.73
C ASN A 290 11.27 -8.38 -22.76
N MET A 291 11.97 -8.04 -21.68
CA MET A 291 12.55 -6.71 -21.51
C MET A 291 14.03 -6.61 -21.86
N GLY A 292 14.70 -7.70 -22.23
CA GLY A 292 16.09 -7.66 -22.66
C GLY A 292 16.26 -6.99 -24.02
N ARG A 293 17.31 -6.18 -24.17
CA ARG A 293 17.67 -5.46 -25.39
C ARG A 293 19.15 -5.64 -25.69
N ILE A 294 19.45 -5.83 -26.97
CA ILE A 294 20.82 -5.86 -27.49
C ILE A 294 21.00 -4.66 -28.42
N TYR A 295 21.99 -3.84 -28.11
CA TYR A 295 22.44 -2.75 -28.97
C TYR A 295 23.83 -3.08 -29.52
N LEU A 296 24.12 -2.53 -30.69
CA LEU A 296 25.34 -2.79 -31.45
C LEU A 296 25.93 -1.44 -31.86
N ARG A 297 27.25 -1.33 -31.76
CA ARG A 297 28.06 -0.32 -32.46
C ARG A 297 29.06 -1.04 -33.34
N GLU A 298 29.57 -0.33 -34.35
CA GLU A 298 30.68 -0.85 -35.15
C GLU A 298 31.85 -1.22 -34.23
N GLY A 299 32.41 -2.41 -34.45
CA GLY A 299 33.42 -2.99 -33.58
C GLY A 299 34.76 -2.25 -33.62
N LEU A 300 35.55 -2.48 -32.59
CA LEU A 300 36.99 -2.15 -32.60
C LEU A 300 37.75 -3.02 -33.62
N PRO A 301 38.98 -2.66 -34.02
CA PRO A 301 39.80 -3.50 -34.89
C PRO A 301 39.84 -4.96 -34.42
N GLY A 302 39.50 -5.89 -35.32
CA GLY A 302 39.42 -7.33 -35.02
C GLY A 302 38.08 -7.82 -34.48
N LYS A 303 37.11 -6.93 -34.21
CA LYS A 303 35.74 -7.26 -33.83
C LYS A 303 34.75 -6.77 -34.87
N ALA A 304 33.70 -7.54 -35.13
CA ALA A 304 32.62 -7.14 -36.04
C ALA A 304 31.72 -6.07 -35.39
N PHE A 305 31.36 -6.28 -34.11
CA PHE A 305 30.49 -5.39 -33.36
C PHE A 305 30.89 -5.29 -31.89
N THR A 306 30.67 -4.12 -31.30
CA THR A 306 30.61 -3.95 -29.85
C THR A 306 29.16 -4.06 -29.39
N VAL A 307 28.90 -4.97 -28.47
CA VAL A 307 27.57 -5.40 -28.03
C VAL A 307 27.27 -4.85 -26.64
N PHE A 308 26.09 -4.25 -26.52
CA PHE A 308 25.57 -3.71 -25.26
C PHE A 308 24.27 -4.43 -24.90
N VAL A 309 24.30 -5.22 -23.84
CA VAL A 309 23.14 -5.93 -23.27
C VAL A 309 22.58 -5.10 -22.13
N ARG A 310 21.28 -4.76 -22.20
CA ARG A 310 20.56 -3.98 -21.19
C ARG A 310 19.14 -4.52 -20.97
N ARG A 311 18.61 -4.43 -19.74
CA ARG A 311 17.19 -4.59 -19.46
C ARG A 311 16.48 -3.25 -19.63
N LYS A 312 15.36 -3.25 -20.33
CA LYS A 312 14.45 -2.11 -20.36
C LYS A 312 13.52 -2.17 -19.15
N THR A 313 13.45 -1.11 -18.36
CA THR A 313 12.44 -0.94 -17.30
C THR A 313 11.32 -0.04 -17.83
N ASP A 314 11.69 1.12 -18.35
CA ASP A 314 10.80 2.14 -18.89
C ASP A 314 11.39 2.79 -20.16
N LYS A 315 10.69 3.78 -20.73
CA LYS A 315 11.12 4.51 -21.94
C LYS A 315 12.24 5.52 -21.64
N ALA A 316 12.27 6.12 -20.45
CA ALA A 316 13.25 7.13 -20.08
C ALA A 316 14.63 6.51 -19.82
N GLU A 317 14.70 5.39 -19.09
CA GLU A 317 15.88 4.59 -18.89
C GLU A 317 16.41 4.02 -20.21
N GLN A 318 15.53 3.56 -21.11
CA GLN A 318 15.95 3.15 -22.44
C GLN A 318 16.67 4.29 -23.20
N ASN A 319 16.11 5.50 -23.18
CA ASN A 319 16.71 6.65 -23.85
C ASN A 319 18.03 7.08 -23.19
N ARG A 320 18.15 6.98 -21.87
CA ARG A 320 19.40 7.22 -21.14
C ARG A 320 20.46 6.19 -21.54
N ALA A 321 20.12 4.91 -21.55
CA ALA A 321 21.03 3.85 -21.97
C ALA A 321 21.51 4.05 -23.42
N ILE A 322 20.62 4.40 -24.35
CA ILE A 322 21.00 4.67 -25.76
C ILE A 322 21.96 5.85 -25.86
N ARG A 323 21.71 6.95 -25.12
CA ARG A 323 22.62 8.11 -25.10
C ARG A 323 24.00 7.73 -24.58
N ASN A 324 24.05 6.99 -23.46
CA ASN A 324 25.31 6.53 -22.88
C ASN A 324 26.08 5.65 -23.86
N ILE A 325 25.41 4.70 -24.51
CA ILE A 325 26.01 3.82 -25.53
C ILE A 325 26.56 4.65 -26.70
N ALA A 326 25.83 5.67 -27.15
CA ALA A 326 26.26 6.52 -28.26
C ALA A 326 27.48 7.39 -27.92
N SER A 327 27.60 7.83 -26.67
CA SER A 327 28.68 8.71 -26.20
C SER A 327 29.92 7.98 -25.69
N VAL A 328 29.82 6.68 -25.40
CA VAL A 328 30.94 5.95 -24.78
C VAL A 328 32.12 5.82 -25.73
N ASP A 329 33.33 5.96 -25.19
CA ASP A 329 34.55 5.58 -25.90
C ASP A 329 34.68 4.06 -25.89
N LEU A 330 34.79 3.45 -27.08
CA LEU A 330 34.74 2.01 -27.23
C LEU A 330 36.02 1.33 -26.75
N THR A 331 37.18 2.00 -26.85
CA THR A 331 38.47 1.46 -26.37
C THR A 331 38.43 1.24 -24.86
N VAL A 332 38.00 2.28 -24.13
CA VAL A 332 37.82 2.25 -22.67
C VAL A 332 36.72 1.28 -22.27
N ALA A 333 35.55 1.32 -22.92
CA ALA A 333 34.39 0.51 -22.52
C ALA A 333 34.59 -1.00 -22.67
N CYS A 334 35.48 -1.41 -23.58
CA CYS A 334 35.78 -2.81 -23.83
C CYS A 334 37.07 -3.28 -23.13
N GLY A 335 37.69 -2.43 -22.29
CA GLY A 335 38.90 -2.76 -21.55
C GLY A 335 40.14 -2.98 -22.42
N PHE A 336 40.21 -2.35 -23.60
CA PHE A 336 41.44 -2.30 -24.41
C PHE A 336 42.24 -1.07 -23.99
N ASP A 337 42.83 -1.12 -22.80
CA ASP A 337 43.93 -0.21 -22.45
C ASP A 337 45.21 -0.77 -23.08
N GLU A 338 46.01 0.09 -23.73
CA GLU A 338 47.28 -0.23 -24.40
C GLU A 338 48.35 -0.83 -23.46
#